data_AF-A0A7K0J5X4-F1
#
_entry.id   AF-A0A7K0J5X4-F1
#
_cell.length_a   1.000
_cell.length_b   1.000
_cell.length_c   1.000
_cell.angle_alpha   90.00
_cell.angle_beta   90.00
_cell.angle_gamma   90.00
#
_symmetry.space_group_name_H-M   'P 1'
#
loop_
_entity.id
_entity.type
_entity.pdbx_description
1 polymer ?
#
loop_
_entity_poly.entity_id
_entity_poly.type
_entity_poly.pdbx_seq_one_letter_code
_entity_poly.pdbx_strand_id
1 'polypeptide(L)'
;MSEATRLVYDLAGCPPITAASTAKHLQDHPGVCAICGHDEPITADFDKALGKNFSDRSLLEGGTSRVCPACLWCCSGKPPATLRMWTIVAAPGTACQTHEKAFLQDTPGLSLINRANPQPLVDILSDPPEGPWVASVALSGQKHVLPYARVNHGRTWVVRVEDTQVSATSDEWATVRDAAMGLRRMGVPAEAVREGRPAFIKTSEQLAAWRGLDRQLSGWHRSPLLDLALWTVTKGTMQ
;
A
#
# COMPACT_ATOMS: atom_id res chain seq x y z
N MET A 1 1.44 11.42 -14.00
CA MET A 1 2.80 11.17 -13.50
C MET A 1 2.70 10.49 -12.13
N SER A 2 3.32 9.32 -11.96
CA SER A 2 3.32 8.60 -10.68
C SER A 2 4.38 9.20 -9.75
N GLU A 3 3.96 10.01 -8.79
CA GLU A 3 4.84 10.66 -7.81
C GLU A 3 5.16 9.76 -6.59
N ALA A 4 4.50 8.61 -6.47
CA ALA A 4 4.61 7.75 -5.30
C ALA A 4 6.03 7.20 -5.09
N THR A 5 6.69 6.75 -6.15
CA THR A 5 8.08 6.24 -6.07
C THR A 5 9.07 7.34 -5.72
N ARG A 6 8.83 8.59 -6.17
CA ARG A 6 9.67 9.73 -5.79
C ARG A 6 9.49 10.07 -4.32
N LEU A 7 8.25 10.22 -3.86
CA LEU A 7 7.97 10.52 -2.46
C LEU A 7 8.66 9.52 -1.52
N VAL A 8 8.56 8.21 -1.83
CA VAL A 8 9.22 7.16 -1.05
C VAL A 8 10.75 7.24 -1.14
N TYR A 9 11.29 7.49 -2.33
CA TYR A 9 12.74 7.63 -2.54
C TYR A 9 13.33 8.82 -1.79
N ASP A 10 12.64 9.96 -1.82
CA ASP A 10 13.06 11.20 -1.17
C ASP A 10 13.00 11.05 0.36
N LEU A 11 11.93 10.44 0.89
CA LEU A 11 11.82 10.12 2.32
C LEU A 11 12.90 9.15 2.78
N ALA A 12 13.32 8.21 1.93
CA ALA A 12 14.44 7.32 2.19
C ALA A 12 15.81 8.00 2.12
N GLY A 13 15.88 9.31 1.82
CA GLY A 13 17.11 10.08 1.73
C GLY A 13 17.85 9.91 0.41
N CYS A 14 17.12 9.66 -0.69
CA CYS A 14 17.67 9.44 -2.03
C CYS A 14 18.81 8.41 -2.06
N PRO A 15 18.59 7.19 -1.52
CA PRO A 15 19.66 6.22 -1.36
C PRO A 15 20.27 5.81 -2.71
N PRO A 16 21.58 5.48 -2.75
CA PRO A 16 22.17 4.90 -3.93
C PRO A 16 21.65 3.47 -4.14
N ILE A 17 21.66 3.02 -5.39
CA ILE A 17 21.41 1.61 -5.71
C ILE A 17 22.69 0.83 -5.36
N THR A 18 22.65 0.07 -4.27
CA THR A 18 23.82 -0.66 -3.74
C THR A 18 24.14 -1.93 -4.54
N ALA A 19 23.15 -2.53 -5.18
CA ALA A 19 23.36 -3.71 -6.01
C ALA A 19 24.09 -3.33 -7.31
N ALA A 20 25.38 -3.65 -7.40
CA ALA A 20 26.22 -3.34 -8.57
C ALA A 20 25.63 -3.87 -9.89
N SER A 21 24.95 -5.04 -9.85
CA SER A 21 24.26 -5.61 -11.01
C SER A 21 23.15 -4.72 -11.57
N THR A 22 22.53 -3.89 -10.73
CA THR A 22 21.47 -2.96 -11.11
C THR A 22 22.04 -1.58 -11.37
N ALA A 23 22.93 -1.09 -10.50
CA ALA A 23 23.54 0.24 -10.59
C ALA A 23 24.25 0.49 -11.92
N LYS A 24 24.95 -0.53 -12.46
CA LYS A 24 25.67 -0.45 -13.75
C LYS A 24 24.78 -0.10 -14.97
N HIS A 25 23.46 -0.20 -14.83
CA HIS A 25 22.53 0.11 -15.90
C HIS A 25 22.17 1.60 -15.97
N LEU A 26 22.43 2.38 -14.91
CA LEU A 26 22.29 3.83 -14.93
C LEU A 26 23.40 4.44 -15.79
N GLN A 27 23.01 5.34 -16.68
CA GLN A 27 23.88 5.99 -17.65
C GLN A 27 23.52 7.46 -17.73
N ASP A 28 24.50 8.31 -18.05
CA ASP A 28 24.31 9.74 -18.40
C ASP A 28 23.60 9.86 -19.75
N HIS A 29 22.36 9.41 -19.76
CA HIS A 29 21.47 9.40 -20.89
C HIS A 29 20.15 10.02 -20.43
N PRO A 30 19.93 11.30 -20.75
CA PRO A 30 18.69 11.98 -20.39
C PRO A 30 17.46 11.29 -21.01
N GLY A 31 16.33 11.30 -20.31
CA GLY A 31 15.06 10.84 -20.85
C GLY A 31 13.92 10.81 -19.83
N VAL A 32 12.71 10.63 -20.35
CA VAL A 32 11.48 10.49 -19.55
C VAL A 32 11.42 9.10 -18.94
N CYS A 33 11.24 8.98 -17.63
CA CYS A 33 11.04 7.70 -16.96
C CYS A 33 9.68 7.08 -17.33
N ALA A 34 9.70 5.83 -17.78
CA ALA A 34 8.52 5.03 -18.08
C ALA A 34 7.56 4.92 -16.88
N ILE A 35 8.07 4.81 -15.65
CA ILE A 35 7.26 4.59 -14.44
C ILE A 35 6.60 5.89 -13.97
N CYS A 36 7.40 6.91 -13.63
CA CYS A 36 6.88 8.14 -13.04
C CYS A 36 6.57 9.24 -14.05
N GLY A 37 7.01 9.12 -15.30
CA GLY A 37 6.79 10.11 -16.37
C GLY A 37 7.67 11.36 -16.29
N HIS A 38 8.68 11.40 -15.41
CA HIS A 38 9.53 12.59 -15.27
C HIS A 38 10.78 12.52 -16.14
N ASP A 39 11.23 13.69 -16.62
CA ASP A 39 12.54 13.88 -17.25
C ASP A 39 13.68 13.81 -16.24
N GLU A 40 14.69 13.01 -16.56
CA GLU A 40 15.85 12.76 -15.70
C GLU A 40 17.14 12.74 -16.53
N PRO A 41 18.24 13.33 -16.06
CA PRO A 41 19.51 13.36 -16.79
C PRO A 41 20.21 11.99 -16.81
N ILE A 42 19.96 11.17 -15.80
CA ILE A 42 20.50 9.82 -15.66
C ILE A 42 19.34 8.85 -15.72
N THR A 43 19.41 7.90 -16.66
CA THR A 43 18.38 6.86 -16.78
C THR A 43 19.01 5.51 -17.11
N ALA A 44 18.27 4.44 -16.87
CA ALA A 44 18.61 3.10 -17.30
C ALA A 44 17.63 2.59 -18.37
N ASP A 45 18.08 1.64 -19.18
CA ASP A 45 17.22 0.85 -20.05
C ASP A 45 16.32 -0.05 -19.19
N PHE A 46 15.00 0.06 -19.36
CA PHE A 46 14.04 -0.63 -18.52
C PHE A 46 14.19 -2.16 -18.59
N ASP A 47 14.30 -2.72 -19.80
CA ASP A 47 14.36 -4.16 -20.01
C ASP A 47 15.62 -4.77 -19.39
N LYS A 48 16.75 -4.07 -19.51
CA LYS A 48 18.02 -4.51 -18.92
C LYS A 48 18.01 -4.37 -17.39
N ALA A 49 17.41 -3.31 -16.86
CA ALA A 49 17.50 -2.99 -15.43
C ALA A 49 16.44 -3.70 -14.56
N LEU A 50 15.20 -3.82 -15.06
CA LEU A 50 14.06 -4.39 -14.33
C LEU A 50 13.56 -5.73 -14.92
N GLY A 51 14.02 -6.08 -16.13
CA GLY A 51 13.63 -7.31 -16.81
C GLY A 51 12.33 -7.18 -17.61
N LYS A 52 12.22 -7.98 -18.67
CA LYS A 52 11.06 -8.02 -19.57
C LYS A 52 9.76 -8.50 -18.91
N ASN A 53 9.88 -9.27 -17.83
CA ASN A 53 8.73 -9.84 -17.10
C ASN A 53 8.20 -8.91 -15.99
N PHE A 54 8.58 -7.64 -15.99
CA PHE A 54 7.98 -6.67 -15.09
C PHE A 54 6.47 -6.59 -15.36
N SER A 55 5.66 -6.84 -14.33
CA SER A 55 4.20 -6.91 -14.46
C SER A 55 3.59 -5.54 -14.75
N ASP A 56 2.44 -5.53 -15.44
CA ASP A 56 1.56 -4.36 -15.62
C ASP A 56 2.21 -3.13 -16.28
N ARG A 57 3.17 -3.35 -17.19
CA ARG A 57 3.85 -2.28 -17.96
C ARG A 57 2.90 -1.33 -18.70
N SER A 58 1.73 -1.82 -19.11
CA SER A 58 0.72 -1.02 -19.80
C SER A 58 0.08 0.06 -18.90
N LEU A 59 0.25 -0.02 -17.58
CA LEU A 59 -0.26 0.95 -16.62
C LEU A 59 0.78 2.03 -16.26
N LEU A 60 1.97 2.00 -16.87
CA LEU A 60 3.04 2.95 -16.59
C LEU A 60 2.83 4.26 -17.37
N GLU A 61 3.22 5.37 -16.75
CA GLU A 61 2.82 6.73 -17.19
C GLU A 61 3.62 7.29 -18.35
N GLY A 62 4.91 6.95 -18.47
CA GLY A 62 5.85 7.66 -19.32
C GLY A 62 5.85 7.23 -20.79
N GLY A 63 5.29 6.06 -21.13
CA GLY A 63 5.27 5.55 -22.51
C GLY A 63 6.67 5.33 -23.15
N THR A 64 7.74 5.36 -22.36
CA THR A 64 9.13 5.18 -22.82
C THR A 64 9.71 3.84 -22.37
N SER A 65 10.96 3.55 -22.76
CA SER A 65 11.74 2.40 -22.31
C SER A 65 12.84 2.77 -21.30
N ARG A 66 12.74 3.93 -20.65
CA ARG A 66 13.75 4.43 -19.70
C ARG A 66 13.25 4.36 -18.25
N VAL A 67 14.13 4.18 -17.29
CA VAL A 67 13.79 4.23 -15.86
C VAL A 67 14.75 5.14 -15.10
N CYS A 68 14.22 6.01 -14.25
CA CYS A 68 15.02 6.92 -13.44
C CYS A 68 15.58 6.24 -12.17
N PRO A 69 16.55 6.87 -11.46
CA PRO A 69 17.15 6.31 -10.26
C PRO A 69 16.11 6.00 -9.16
N ALA A 70 15.17 6.91 -8.91
CA ALA A 70 14.15 6.75 -7.87
C ALA A 70 13.26 5.54 -8.14
N CYS A 71 12.70 5.45 -9.35
CA CYS A 71 11.85 4.33 -9.75
C CYS A 71 12.63 3.02 -9.82
N LEU A 72 13.88 3.05 -10.29
CA LEU A 72 14.73 1.87 -10.34
C LEU A 72 15.05 1.38 -8.93
N TRP A 73 15.40 2.25 -7.98
CA TRP A 73 15.62 1.86 -6.58
C TRP A 73 14.36 1.24 -5.97
N CYS A 74 13.19 1.87 -6.16
CA CYS A 74 11.92 1.37 -5.63
C CYS A 74 11.51 0.00 -6.20
N CYS A 75 11.81 -0.23 -7.48
CA CYS A 75 11.37 -1.42 -8.22
C CYS A 75 12.44 -2.50 -8.35
N SER A 76 13.62 -2.28 -7.79
CA SER A 76 14.71 -3.24 -7.81
C SER A 76 14.98 -3.77 -6.40
N GLY A 77 16.14 -4.40 -6.23
CA GLY A 77 16.48 -5.11 -5.01
C GLY A 77 16.04 -6.57 -5.04
N LYS A 78 16.52 -7.30 -4.04
CA LYS A 78 16.22 -8.72 -3.82
C LYS A 78 15.99 -8.92 -2.33
N PRO A 79 15.14 -9.88 -1.92
CA PRO A 79 14.96 -10.18 -0.51
C PRO A 79 16.30 -10.40 0.20
N PRO A 80 16.50 -9.84 1.41
CA PRO A 80 15.53 -9.05 2.18
C PRO A 80 15.46 -7.56 1.80
N ALA A 81 16.41 -7.04 1.01
CA ALA A 81 16.51 -5.64 0.60
C ALA A 81 15.67 -5.33 -0.65
N THR A 82 14.34 -5.33 -0.49
CA THR A 82 13.40 -4.93 -1.54
C THR A 82 12.12 -4.34 -0.96
N LEU A 83 11.57 -3.30 -1.61
CA LEU A 83 10.27 -2.72 -1.23
C LEU A 83 9.08 -3.58 -1.66
N ARG A 84 9.24 -4.41 -2.70
CA ARG A 84 8.16 -5.19 -3.34
C ARG A 84 7.36 -6.06 -2.36
N MET A 85 7.99 -6.51 -1.28
CA MET A 85 7.37 -7.41 -0.30
C MET A 85 6.58 -6.70 0.80
N TRP A 86 6.67 -5.37 0.88
CA TRP A 86 6.13 -4.59 1.99
C TRP A 86 4.90 -3.82 1.57
N THR A 87 3.96 -3.70 2.51
CA THR A 87 2.98 -2.61 2.46
C THR A 87 3.71 -1.34 2.87
N ILE A 88 3.54 -0.28 2.08
CA ILE A 88 4.27 0.97 2.25
C ILE A 88 3.28 2.05 2.61
N VAL A 89 3.57 2.77 3.68
CA VAL A 89 2.88 4.01 4.06
C VAL A 89 3.92 5.12 4.09
N ALA A 90 3.70 6.17 3.30
CA ALA A 90 4.62 7.27 3.16
C ALA A 90 3.88 8.60 3.34
N ALA A 91 4.28 9.39 4.33
CA ALA A 91 3.70 10.68 4.67
C ALA A 91 4.77 11.55 5.36
N PRO A 92 5.28 12.62 4.72
CA PRO A 92 6.27 13.51 5.31
C PRO A 92 5.82 14.05 6.68
N GLY A 93 6.76 14.14 7.62
CA GLY A 93 6.50 14.67 8.96
C GLY A 93 5.80 13.71 9.92
N THR A 94 5.47 12.49 9.50
CA THR A 94 4.91 11.45 10.38
C THR A 94 6.02 10.58 11.00
N ALA A 95 5.74 9.95 12.15
CA ALA A 95 6.69 9.02 12.76
C ALA A 95 6.83 7.73 11.94
N CYS A 96 8.04 7.19 11.89
CA CYS A 96 8.29 5.86 11.32
C CYS A 96 7.76 4.78 12.27
N GLN A 97 6.94 3.86 11.75
CA GLN A 97 6.43 2.69 12.48
C GLN A 97 6.67 1.42 11.65
N THR A 98 7.92 1.23 11.24
CA THR A 98 8.32 0.12 10.38
C THR A 98 8.36 -1.21 11.14
N HIS A 99 8.02 -2.29 10.46
CA HIS A 99 8.15 -3.65 10.97
C HIS A 99 9.63 -4.00 11.19
N GLU A 100 9.97 -4.63 12.33
CA GLU A 100 11.36 -4.93 12.76
C GLU A 100 12.22 -5.68 11.72
N LYS A 101 11.59 -6.51 10.87
CA LYS A 101 12.25 -7.30 9.81
C LYS A 101 12.46 -6.56 8.49
N ALA A 102 11.96 -5.33 8.34
CA ALA A 102 12.17 -4.57 7.12
C ALA A 102 13.64 -4.14 7.01
N PHE A 103 14.16 -4.08 5.78
CA PHE A 103 15.56 -3.74 5.54
C PHE A 103 15.86 -2.25 5.75
N LEU A 104 14.83 -1.40 5.64
CA LEU A 104 14.91 0.04 5.83
C LEU A 104 14.21 0.36 7.14
N GLN A 105 14.97 0.90 8.10
CA GLN A 105 14.49 1.26 9.44
C GLN A 105 14.70 2.77 9.66
N ASP A 106 14.15 3.30 10.74
CA ASP A 106 14.44 4.65 11.24
C ASP A 106 14.36 5.75 10.17
N THR A 107 13.37 5.65 9.27
CA THR A 107 13.15 6.58 8.17
C THR A 107 11.88 7.38 8.44
N PRO A 108 11.96 8.58 9.07
CA PRO A 108 10.78 9.39 9.36
C PRO A 108 9.90 9.59 8.13
N GLY A 109 8.59 9.49 8.32
CA GLY A 109 7.61 9.60 7.27
C GLY A 109 7.47 8.37 6.38
N LEU A 110 8.27 7.31 6.56
CA LEU A 110 8.18 6.10 5.76
C LEU A 110 8.07 4.86 6.64
N SER A 111 6.98 4.11 6.49
CA SER A 111 6.74 2.86 7.20
C SER A 111 6.65 1.69 6.23
N LEU A 112 7.49 0.67 6.44
CA LEU A 112 7.39 -0.62 5.76
C LEU A 112 6.70 -1.62 6.70
N ILE A 113 5.48 -2.01 6.37
CA ILE A 113 4.63 -2.83 7.24
C ILE A 113 4.19 -4.11 6.54
N ASN A 114 3.70 -5.05 7.33
CA ASN A 114 3.01 -6.22 6.85
C ASN A 114 1.73 -6.44 7.66
N ARG A 115 1.05 -7.56 7.43
CA ARG A 115 -0.20 -7.86 8.13
C ARG A 115 -0.03 -7.97 9.66
N ALA A 116 1.15 -8.28 10.18
CA ALA A 116 1.38 -8.38 11.63
C ALA A 116 1.37 -7.01 12.34
N ASN A 117 1.64 -5.92 11.61
CA ASN A 117 1.65 -4.55 12.15
C ASN A 117 0.89 -3.56 11.25
N PRO A 118 -0.43 -3.72 11.06
CA PRO A 118 -1.20 -2.92 10.10
C PRO A 118 -1.47 -1.48 10.58
N GLN A 119 -1.11 -1.15 11.83
CA GLN A 119 -1.50 0.11 12.48
C GLN A 119 -1.13 1.37 11.69
N PRO A 120 0.07 1.50 11.08
CA PRO A 120 0.40 2.70 10.31
C PRO A 120 -0.49 2.92 9.10
N LEU A 121 -1.00 1.84 8.50
CA LEU A 121 -2.00 1.93 7.43
C LEU A 121 -3.37 2.31 7.99
N VAL A 122 -3.76 1.80 9.16
CA VAL A 122 -5.00 2.22 9.80
C VAL A 122 -4.97 3.72 10.11
N ASP A 123 -3.87 4.20 10.68
CA ASP A 123 -3.70 5.59 11.09
C ASP A 123 -3.81 6.53 9.89
N ILE A 124 -3.05 6.27 8.82
CA ILE A 124 -3.05 7.15 7.64
C ILE A 124 -4.40 7.18 6.91
N LEU A 125 -5.17 6.08 6.91
CA LEU A 125 -6.47 6.04 6.25
C LEU A 125 -7.57 6.72 7.09
N SER A 126 -7.41 6.72 8.43
CA SER A 126 -8.38 7.30 9.37
C SER A 126 -8.17 8.81 9.56
N ASP A 127 -6.90 9.23 9.61
CA ASP A 127 -6.52 10.63 9.81
C ASP A 127 -5.29 10.99 8.95
N PRO A 128 -5.47 11.10 7.63
CA PRO A 128 -4.39 11.48 6.73
C PRO A 128 -3.97 12.94 6.93
N PRO A 129 -2.69 13.28 6.69
CA PRO A 129 -2.25 14.67 6.66
C PRO A 129 -2.84 15.42 5.45
N GLU A 130 -2.89 16.75 5.56
CA GLU A 130 -3.22 17.63 4.42
C GLU A 130 -2.14 17.59 3.33
N GLY A 131 -0.89 17.33 3.72
CA GLY A 131 0.25 17.18 2.80
C GLY A 131 0.19 15.88 1.98
N PRO A 132 1.13 15.70 1.03
CA PRO A 132 1.17 14.52 0.17
C PRO A 132 1.42 13.25 0.97
N TRP A 133 0.66 12.20 0.70
CA TRP A 133 0.88 10.89 1.28
C TRP A 133 0.52 9.76 0.33
N VAL A 134 1.09 8.58 0.56
CA VAL A 134 0.88 7.37 -0.26
C VAL A 134 0.67 6.18 0.64
N ALA A 135 -0.23 5.29 0.23
CA ALA A 135 -0.27 3.93 0.74
C ALA A 135 -0.35 2.92 -0.43
N SER A 136 0.49 1.89 -0.36
CA SER A 136 0.47 0.76 -1.29
C SER A 136 0.51 -0.55 -0.51
N VAL A 137 -0.49 -1.40 -0.67
CA VAL A 137 -0.67 -2.62 0.13
C VAL A 137 -0.25 -3.85 -0.68
N ALA A 138 0.80 -4.52 -0.22
CA ALA A 138 1.26 -5.78 -0.77
C ALA A 138 0.61 -6.94 0.00
N LEU A 139 -0.22 -7.75 -0.68
CA LEU A 139 -0.86 -8.92 -0.10
C LEU A 139 0.00 -10.17 -0.30
N SER A 140 0.55 -10.35 -1.50
CA SER A 140 1.33 -11.52 -1.89
C SER A 140 2.84 -11.35 -1.76
N GLY A 141 3.32 -10.09 -1.80
CA GLY A 141 4.72 -9.74 -1.96
C GLY A 141 5.31 -10.12 -3.33
N GLN A 142 4.47 -10.56 -4.28
CA GLN A 142 4.87 -11.03 -5.61
C GLN A 142 4.72 -9.97 -6.71
N LYS A 143 4.06 -8.83 -6.48
CA LYS A 143 3.96 -7.77 -7.49
C LYS A 143 4.54 -6.47 -6.97
N HIS A 144 5.02 -5.61 -7.87
CA HIS A 144 5.34 -4.23 -7.53
C HIS A 144 4.02 -3.45 -7.40
N VAL A 145 3.72 -2.96 -6.20
CA VAL A 145 2.47 -2.22 -5.93
C VAL A 145 2.69 -0.71 -5.98
N LEU A 146 3.76 -0.25 -5.33
CA LEU A 146 4.11 1.18 -5.20
C LEU A 146 4.11 1.97 -6.52
N PRO A 147 4.63 1.46 -7.66
CA PRO A 147 4.66 2.22 -8.92
C PRO A 147 3.28 2.67 -9.41
N TYR A 148 2.24 1.93 -9.02
CA TYR A 148 0.85 2.14 -9.43
C TYR A 148 0.00 2.83 -8.35
N ALA A 149 0.62 3.23 -7.24
CA ALA A 149 -0.06 3.94 -6.17
C ALA A 149 -0.20 5.42 -6.51
N ARG A 150 -1.28 6.04 -6.02
CA ARG A 150 -1.51 7.48 -6.14
C ARG A 150 -0.98 8.20 -4.92
N VAL A 151 -0.47 9.41 -5.15
CA VAL A 151 -0.25 10.39 -4.07
C VAL A 151 -1.60 11.03 -3.76
N ASN A 152 -2.02 10.93 -2.51
CA ASN A 152 -3.24 11.48 -1.97
C ASN A 152 -2.94 12.78 -1.20
N HIS A 153 -3.99 13.59 -1.03
CA HIS A 153 -3.98 14.81 -0.24
C HIS A 153 -5.29 14.88 0.55
N GLY A 154 -5.19 14.94 1.88
CA GLY A 154 -6.36 14.99 2.75
C GLY A 154 -7.16 13.67 2.83
N ARG A 155 -8.44 13.81 3.20
CA ARG A 155 -9.32 12.72 3.71
C ARG A 155 -10.07 11.91 2.64
N THR A 156 -9.95 12.28 1.37
CA THR A 156 -10.47 11.49 0.24
C THR A 156 -9.29 10.89 -0.51
N TRP A 157 -9.25 9.58 -0.63
CA TRP A 157 -8.05 8.90 -1.08
C TRP A 157 -8.32 7.71 -1.99
N VAL A 158 -7.29 7.36 -2.73
CA VAL A 158 -7.19 6.15 -3.53
C VAL A 158 -5.90 5.43 -3.16
N VAL A 159 -6.00 4.19 -2.69
CA VAL A 159 -4.86 3.36 -2.33
C VAL A 159 -4.79 2.13 -3.23
N ARG A 160 -3.57 1.75 -3.60
CA ARG A 160 -3.34 0.56 -4.40
C ARG A 160 -3.23 -0.65 -3.48
N VAL A 161 -4.15 -1.60 -3.59
CA VAL A 161 -4.11 -2.90 -2.91
C VAL A 161 -3.82 -3.97 -3.95
N GLU A 162 -2.56 -4.41 -4.01
CA GLU A 162 -2.05 -5.30 -5.05
C GLU A 162 -2.35 -4.77 -6.47
N ASP A 163 -3.34 -5.33 -7.17
CA ASP A 163 -3.79 -4.90 -8.51
C ASP A 163 -5.08 -4.05 -8.51
N THR A 164 -5.68 -3.82 -7.34
CA THR A 164 -6.95 -3.12 -7.18
C THR A 164 -6.74 -1.70 -6.65
N GLN A 165 -7.42 -0.71 -7.23
CA GLN A 165 -7.52 0.64 -6.66
C GLN A 165 -8.70 0.68 -5.71
N VAL A 166 -8.46 0.99 -4.43
CA VAL A 166 -9.50 1.15 -3.42
C VAL A 166 -9.66 2.64 -3.15
N SER A 167 -10.86 3.17 -3.40
CA SER A 167 -11.18 4.58 -3.19
C SER A 167 -12.18 4.71 -2.05
N ALA A 168 -11.95 5.64 -1.13
CA ALA A 168 -12.86 5.94 -0.04
C ALA A 168 -12.53 7.31 0.58
N THR A 169 -13.42 7.75 1.47
CA THR A 169 -13.13 8.78 2.46
C THR A 169 -12.69 8.15 3.78
N SER A 170 -11.98 8.92 4.61
CA SER A 170 -11.63 8.51 5.97
C SER A 170 -12.85 8.15 6.84
N ASP A 171 -14.00 8.77 6.59
CA ASP A 171 -15.24 8.52 7.35
C ASP A 171 -15.92 7.21 6.92
N GLU A 172 -15.92 6.91 5.62
CA GLU A 172 -16.34 5.59 5.09
C GLU A 172 -15.43 4.48 5.60
N TRP A 173 -14.12 4.74 5.61
CA TRP A 173 -13.13 3.81 6.16
C TRP A 173 -13.37 3.52 7.64
N ALA A 174 -13.56 4.56 8.46
CA ALA A 174 -13.85 4.39 9.88
C ALA A 174 -15.13 3.55 10.07
N THR A 175 -16.20 3.87 9.35
CA THR A 175 -17.47 3.13 9.40
C THR A 175 -17.28 1.65 9.05
N VAL A 176 -16.64 1.36 7.92
CA VAL A 176 -16.45 -0.01 7.43
C VAL A 176 -15.50 -0.79 8.35
N ARG A 177 -14.41 -0.17 8.78
CA ARG A 177 -13.42 -0.82 9.65
C ARG A 177 -13.99 -1.10 11.04
N ASP A 178 -14.71 -0.17 11.65
CA ASP A 178 -15.26 -0.35 12.99
C ASP A 178 -16.35 -1.43 13.00
N ALA A 179 -17.23 -1.43 11.99
CA ALA A 179 -18.21 -2.48 11.82
C ALA A 179 -17.55 -3.85 11.59
N ALA A 180 -16.55 -3.92 10.70
CA ALA A 180 -15.80 -5.15 10.45
C ALA A 180 -15.08 -5.64 11.72
N MET A 181 -14.42 -4.75 12.46
CA MET A 181 -13.74 -5.07 13.72
C MET A 181 -14.72 -5.57 14.78
N GLY A 182 -15.89 -4.93 14.92
CA GLY A 182 -16.96 -5.36 15.82
C GLY A 182 -17.43 -6.78 15.49
N LEU A 183 -17.72 -7.06 14.21
CA LEU A 183 -18.14 -8.39 13.77
C LEU A 183 -17.05 -9.45 14.01
N ARG A 184 -15.79 -9.10 13.76
CA ARG A 184 -14.65 -10.00 14.01
C ARG A 184 -14.46 -10.28 15.50
N ARG A 185 -14.65 -9.28 16.38
CA ARG A 185 -14.63 -9.44 17.85
C ARG A 185 -15.76 -10.32 18.37
N MET A 186 -16.91 -10.34 17.70
CA MET A 186 -18.00 -11.29 17.98
C MET A 186 -17.69 -12.73 17.54
N GLY A 187 -16.53 -12.97 16.90
CA GLY A 187 -16.12 -14.29 16.42
C GLY A 187 -16.58 -14.61 14.99
N VAL A 188 -17.28 -13.69 14.31
CA VAL A 188 -17.74 -13.91 12.92
C VAL A 188 -16.52 -14.02 12.00
N PRO A 189 -16.34 -15.11 11.22
CA PRO A 189 -15.22 -15.30 10.32
C PRO A 189 -15.23 -14.25 9.19
N ALA A 190 -14.04 -13.86 8.69
CA ALA A 190 -13.91 -12.82 7.67
C ALA A 190 -14.78 -13.08 6.42
N GLU A 191 -14.84 -14.33 5.93
CA GLU A 191 -15.72 -14.68 4.80
C GLU A 191 -17.21 -14.45 5.10
N ALA A 192 -17.66 -14.73 6.32
CA ALA A 192 -19.05 -14.49 6.70
C ALA A 192 -19.36 -12.99 6.78
N VAL A 193 -18.40 -12.16 7.23
CA VAL A 193 -18.52 -10.69 7.17
C VAL A 193 -18.60 -10.20 5.72
N ARG A 194 -17.75 -10.71 4.83
CA ARG A 194 -17.78 -10.35 3.40
C ARG A 194 -19.12 -10.68 2.74
N GLU A 195 -19.70 -11.81 3.10
CA GLU A 195 -20.95 -12.31 2.53
C GLU A 195 -22.21 -11.73 3.19
N GLY A 196 -22.08 -10.99 4.30
CA GLY A 196 -23.23 -10.45 5.03
C GLY A 196 -24.09 -11.53 5.68
N ARG A 197 -23.44 -12.57 6.21
CA ARG A 197 -24.14 -13.68 6.89
C ARG A 197 -23.71 -13.83 8.35
N PRO A 198 -24.65 -14.14 9.25
CA PRO A 198 -24.31 -14.45 10.63
C PRO A 198 -23.55 -15.78 10.68
N ALA A 199 -22.58 -15.87 11.60
CA ALA A 199 -21.86 -17.10 11.88
C ALA A 199 -21.38 -17.10 13.35
N PHE A 200 -21.45 -18.27 13.99
CA PHE A 200 -21.14 -18.47 15.41
C PHE A 200 -21.98 -17.64 16.40
N ILE A 201 -23.14 -17.15 15.96
CA ILE A 201 -24.13 -16.44 16.77
C ILE A 201 -25.00 -17.45 17.52
N LYS A 202 -25.09 -17.35 18.85
CA LYS A 202 -25.79 -18.32 19.71
C LYS A 202 -27.00 -17.74 20.44
N THR A 203 -27.08 -16.43 20.60
CA THR A 203 -28.17 -15.75 21.34
C THR A 203 -28.91 -14.73 20.47
N SER A 204 -30.14 -14.40 20.86
CA SER A 204 -30.93 -13.34 20.24
C SER A 204 -30.27 -11.96 20.36
N GLU A 205 -29.62 -11.69 21.50
CA GLU A 205 -28.85 -10.47 21.73
C GLU A 205 -27.64 -10.37 20.79
N GLN A 206 -26.88 -11.47 20.64
CA GLN A 206 -25.77 -11.52 19.67
C GLN A 206 -26.27 -11.34 18.24
N LEU A 207 -27.43 -11.90 17.90
CA LEU A 207 -28.03 -11.70 16.58
C LEU A 207 -28.45 -10.24 16.36
N ALA A 208 -28.99 -9.57 17.38
CA ALA A 208 -29.35 -8.15 17.31
C ALA A 208 -28.11 -7.27 17.13
N ALA A 209 -27.04 -7.52 17.91
CA ALA A 209 -25.76 -6.83 17.77
C ALA A 209 -25.15 -7.06 16.38
N TRP A 210 -25.16 -8.30 15.88
CA TRP A 210 -24.69 -8.65 14.55
C TRP A 210 -25.43 -7.85 13.48
N ARG A 211 -26.78 -7.83 13.53
CA ARG A 211 -27.62 -7.05 12.59
C ARG A 211 -27.34 -5.55 12.65
N GLY A 212 -27.01 -5.02 13.82
CA GLY A 212 -26.67 -3.61 14.01
C GLY A 212 -25.37 -3.24 13.29
N LEU A 213 -24.33 -4.08 13.41
CA LEU A 213 -23.05 -3.89 12.74
C LEU A 213 -23.13 -4.17 11.24
N ASP A 214 -23.79 -5.26 10.84
CA ASP A 214 -23.97 -5.65 9.44
C ASP A 214 -24.73 -4.57 8.64
N ARG A 215 -25.70 -3.89 9.27
CA ARG A 215 -26.40 -2.76 8.65
C ARG A 215 -25.45 -1.61 8.26
N GLN A 216 -24.38 -1.38 9.01
CA GLN A 216 -23.37 -0.35 8.68
C GLN A 216 -22.51 -0.76 7.47
N LEU A 217 -22.43 -2.07 7.18
CA LEU A 217 -21.76 -2.62 6.00
C LEU A 217 -22.69 -2.77 4.78
N SER A 218 -23.92 -2.27 4.86
CA SER A 218 -24.85 -2.30 3.73
C SER A 218 -24.26 -1.55 2.54
N GLY A 219 -24.13 -2.24 1.40
CA GLY A 219 -23.47 -1.71 0.20
C GLY A 219 -21.95 -1.95 0.13
N TRP A 220 -21.32 -2.37 1.23
CA TRP A 220 -19.88 -2.65 1.29
C TRP A 220 -19.53 -4.14 1.27
N HIS A 221 -20.51 -5.04 1.35
CA HIS A 221 -20.27 -6.47 1.20
C HIS A 221 -19.59 -6.78 -0.14
N ARG A 222 -18.56 -7.64 -0.08
CA ARG A 222 -17.71 -8.01 -1.23
C ARG A 222 -17.03 -6.81 -1.91
N SER A 223 -16.97 -5.65 -1.26
CA SER A 223 -16.24 -4.49 -1.77
C SER A 223 -14.74 -4.60 -1.45
N PRO A 224 -13.87 -4.02 -2.30
CA PRO A 224 -12.45 -3.91 -1.98
C PRO A 224 -12.14 -3.15 -0.69
N LEU A 225 -13.00 -2.19 -0.30
CA LEU A 225 -12.85 -1.44 0.95
C LEU A 225 -13.04 -2.34 2.17
N LEU A 226 -14.06 -3.21 2.15
CA LEU A 226 -14.27 -4.19 3.22
C LEU A 226 -13.14 -5.23 3.26
N ASP A 227 -12.62 -5.64 2.11
CA ASP A 227 -11.46 -6.54 2.05
C ASP A 227 -10.21 -5.93 2.68
N LEU A 228 -9.95 -4.65 2.39
CA LEU A 228 -8.86 -3.89 3.00
C LEU A 228 -9.07 -3.77 4.52
N ALA A 229 -10.28 -3.42 4.97
CA ALA A 229 -10.60 -3.33 6.38
C ALA A 229 -10.34 -4.66 7.11
N LEU A 230 -10.86 -5.78 6.57
CA LEU A 230 -10.65 -7.12 7.10
C LEU A 230 -9.18 -7.57 7.08
N TRP A 231 -8.38 -7.07 6.13
CA TRP A 231 -6.94 -7.31 6.11
C TRP A 231 -6.24 -6.67 7.32
N THR A 232 -6.65 -5.46 7.71
CA THR A 232 -6.11 -4.76 8.88
C THR A 232 -6.56 -5.36 10.22
N VAL A 233 -7.64 -6.15 10.23
CA VAL A 233 -8.08 -6.84 11.45
C VAL A 233 -7.26 -8.12 11.67
N THR A 234 -6.44 -8.10 12.70
CA THR A 234 -5.63 -9.23 13.17
C THR A 234 -5.98 -9.64 14.61
N LYS A 235 -5.41 -10.75 15.07
CA LYS A 235 -5.57 -11.18 16.47
C LYS A 235 -5.13 -10.11 17.47
N GLY A 236 -4.06 -9.36 17.16
CA GLY A 236 -3.57 -8.28 18.04
C GLY A 236 -4.51 -7.08 18.09
N THR A 237 -5.15 -6.72 16.98
CA THR A 237 -6.09 -5.58 16.93
C THR A 237 -7.49 -5.91 17.44
N MET A 238 -7.82 -7.19 17.64
CA MET A 238 -9.13 -7.63 18.16
C MET A 238 -9.20 -7.60 19.70
N GLN A 239 -8.06 -7.42 20.38
CA GLN A 239 -8.02 -7.30 21.84
C GLN A 239 -8.66 -5.99 22.32
#